data_AF-A0A543AC33-F1
#
_entry.id   AF-A0A543AC33-F1
#
_cell.length_a   1.000
_cell.length_b   1.000
_cell.length_c   1.000
_cell.angle_alpha   90.00
_cell.angle_beta   90.00
_cell.angle_gamma   90.00
#
_symmetry.space_group_name_H-M   'P 1'
#
loop_
_entity.id
_entity.type
_entity.pdbx_description
1 polymer ?
#
loop_
_entity_poly.entity_id
_entity_poly.type
_entity_poly.pdbx_seq_one_letter_code
_entity_poly.pdbx_strand_id
1 'polypeptide(L)'
;MTDIRPSRADDELTRVGPYEILTRLGEGGMGVVHLARHADSGERVALKVLRTNVVGDEETRQRLEREVRSLGQVRSPWVAEIVDADPFADTPYVATRYVPGPTLHERVKADGPMLGEDRFWLARCLAAGVAACHDAGVLHRDVKPSNVVMEGSTPVLIDFGIARVADDPKITLTGWLIGTPGYLAPEIVEGEEATAASDVHSWAATTAYALLGRPPFGTGPSMAVLDRVRRGQHDLGGIEGTMRDVLADALATDPQARPGLEELREWLMEPETAWCGGRADAVTEVLRATLPLTAVEPPAADEIADEIADEVAVEEIAPTAVTVAEAPDAPVVVRRFDPSATPPPAPAPEPDWGRPSRHSSLRRWPGPMHFLILVALAAILAGVVAAYPVLGATLVGIGVWSLRGLSLAGEHLAKRRELRGRKWYDAPRVLVRSPWDLVRAVPGTVVLSVLTGVIAAAVGVGAAVLDLPLTAVLFAAAMTFMAASWLASERVRDTLGPVARAASTSSPRWIVALVALVILAVAIVWAAAQAGVSWVPLEGVGASGLPDRVREVLGR
;
A
#
# COMPACT_ATOMS: atom_id res chain seq x y z
N MET A 1 6.39 46.27 6.82
CA MET A 1 5.02 46.64 6.43
C MET A 1 4.88 46.37 4.94
N THR A 2 4.39 45.19 4.57
CA THR A 2 4.13 44.82 3.18
C THR A 2 2.64 44.60 3.06
N ASP A 3 1.99 45.53 2.37
CA ASP A 3 0.56 45.58 2.12
C ASP A 3 0.16 44.41 1.19
N ILE A 4 -0.39 43.34 1.78
CA ILE A 4 -0.93 42.20 1.03
C ILE A 4 -2.40 42.50 0.77
N ARG A 5 -2.68 43.10 -0.38
CA ARG A 5 -4.05 43.22 -0.88
C ARG A 5 -4.58 41.83 -1.27
N PRO A 6 -5.83 41.49 -0.89
CA PRO A 6 -6.44 40.22 -1.29
C PRO A 6 -6.65 40.18 -2.82
N SER A 7 -6.30 39.03 -3.40
CA SER A 7 -6.50 38.71 -4.82
C SER A 7 -7.99 38.55 -5.12
N ARG A 8 -8.43 39.20 -6.20
CA ARG A 8 -9.82 39.64 -6.46
C ARG A 8 -10.67 38.61 -7.24
N ALA A 9 -10.56 37.31 -6.95
CA ALA A 9 -11.23 36.28 -7.76
C ALA A 9 -12.01 35.16 -7.02
N ASP A 10 -11.91 35.01 -5.69
CA ASP A 10 -12.59 33.95 -4.89
C ASP A 10 -13.66 34.51 -3.92
N ASP A 11 -14.17 35.73 -4.18
CA ASP A 11 -14.82 36.62 -3.21
C ASP A 11 -16.31 36.33 -2.84
N GLU A 12 -16.81 35.09 -2.96
CA GLU A 12 -18.24 34.80 -2.67
C GLU A 12 -18.53 33.93 -1.44
N LEU A 13 -17.54 33.27 -0.84
CA LEU A 13 -17.74 32.46 0.38
C LEU A 13 -17.14 33.18 1.59
N THR A 14 -17.88 34.16 2.12
CA THR A 14 -17.52 34.84 3.39
C THR A 14 -17.79 33.95 4.61
N ARG A 15 -18.77 33.02 4.49
CA ARG A 15 -19.21 32.14 5.58
C ARG A 15 -19.72 30.81 5.03
N VAL A 16 -19.41 29.71 5.72
CA VAL A 16 -19.93 28.37 5.45
C VAL A 16 -20.41 27.77 6.77
N GLY A 17 -21.70 27.47 6.88
CA GLY A 17 -22.30 27.04 8.14
C GLY A 17 -22.03 28.04 9.29
N PRO A 18 -21.60 27.58 10.48
CA PRO A 18 -21.25 28.46 11.59
C PRO A 18 -19.87 29.11 11.45
N TYR A 19 -19.13 28.89 10.35
CA TYR A 19 -17.73 29.28 10.22
C TYR A 19 -17.52 30.47 9.28
N GLU A 20 -16.83 31.50 9.78
CA GLU A 20 -16.33 32.63 9.01
C GLU A 20 -15.00 32.26 8.35
N ILE A 21 -14.89 32.43 7.04
CA ILE A 21 -13.66 32.11 6.29
C ILE A 21 -12.65 33.26 6.48
N LEU A 22 -11.44 32.92 6.94
CA LEU A 22 -10.37 33.89 7.17
C LEU A 22 -9.40 33.94 5.99
N THR A 23 -8.88 32.79 5.58
CA THR A 23 -7.97 32.68 4.44
C THR A 23 -8.02 31.27 3.86
N ARG A 24 -7.50 31.11 2.65
CA ARG A 24 -7.37 29.81 2.00
C ARG A 24 -6.04 29.16 2.36
N LEU A 25 -6.08 27.92 2.86
CA LEU A 25 -4.90 27.13 3.22
C LEU A 25 -4.41 26.27 2.06
N GLY A 26 -5.33 25.77 1.22
CA GLY A 26 -4.98 24.94 0.09
C GLY A 26 -6.17 24.60 -0.80
N GLU A 27 -5.91 24.08 -1.99
CA GLU A 27 -6.93 23.53 -2.89
C GLU A 27 -6.46 22.18 -3.42
N GLY A 28 -7.38 21.22 -3.39
CA GLY A 28 -7.18 19.89 -3.97
C GLY A 28 -8.30 19.56 -4.97
N GLY A 29 -8.19 18.38 -5.60
CA GLY A 29 -9.18 17.95 -6.60
C GLY A 29 -10.62 17.82 -6.07
N MET A 30 -10.79 17.70 -4.75
CA MET A 30 -12.07 17.39 -4.09
C MET A 30 -12.70 18.58 -3.37
N GLY A 31 -11.97 19.70 -3.24
CA GLY A 31 -12.42 20.82 -2.41
C GLY A 31 -11.33 21.83 -2.11
N VAL A 32 -11.73 22.90 -1.43
CA VAL A 32 -10.84 23.97 -0.96
C VAL A 32 -10.79 23.92 0.55
N VAL A 33 -9.59 24.00 1.11
CA VAL A 33 -9.38 24.04 2.56
C VAL A 33 -9.12 25.48 2.97
N HIS A 34 -9.93 25.97 3.90
CA HIS A 34 -9.85 27.32 4.44
C HIS A 34 -9.46 27.27 5.91
N LEU A 35 -8.68 28.26 6.35
CA LEU A 35 -8.64 28.61 7.76
C LEU A 35 -9.93 29.38 8.03
N ALA A 36 -10.74 28.85 8.94
CA ALA A 36 -12.00 29.47 9.32
C ALA A 36 -12.07 29.63 10.84
N ARG A 37 -13.00 30.46 11.29
CA ARG A 37 -13.26 30.68 12.71
C ARG A 37 -14.73 30.44 12.99
N HIS A 38 -15.04 29.69 14.03
CA HIS A 38 -16.42 29.52 14.48
C HIS A 38 -16.97 30.87 14.95
N ALA A 39 -18.14 31.28 14.46
CA ALA A 39 -18.70 32.61 14.72
C ALA A 39 -18.92 32.88 16.21
N ASP A 40 -19.41 31.88 16.96
CA ASP A 40 -19.72 32.06 18.39
C ASP A 40 -18.51 31.86 19.32
N SER A 41 -17.75 30.76 19.17
CA SER A 41 -16.65 30.42 20.08
C SER A 41 -15.32 31.10 19.74
N GLY A 42 -15.16 31.62 18.52
CA GLY A 42 -13.90 32.16 18.04
C GLY A 42 -12.81 31.10 17.77
N GLU A 43 -13.13 29.82 17.87
CA GLU A 43 -12.20 28.71 17.65
C GLU A 43 -11.79 28.62 16.18
N ARG A 44 -10.48 28.45 15.92
CA ARG A 44 -9.94 28.32 14.56
C ARG A 44 -9.94 26.86 14.11
N VAL A 45 -10.45 26.62 12.91
CA VAL A 45 -10.55 25.30 12.30
C VAL A 45 -9.97 25.30 10.89
N ALA A 46 -9.49 24.14 10.45
CA ALA A 46 -9.28 23.87 9.04
C ALA A 46 -10.62 23.37 8.46
N LEU A 47 -11.26 24.21 7.65
CA LEU A 47 -12.56 23.96 7.06
C LEU A 47 -12.39 23.50 5.61
N LYS A 48 -12.66 22.23 5.36
CA LYS A 48 -12.65 21.64 4.01
C LYS A 48 -14.03 21.76 3.39
N VAL A 49 -14.16 22.67 2.44
CA VAL A 49 -15.37 22.86 1.65
C VAL A 49 -15.36 21.85 0.50
N LEU A 50 -16.34 20.94 0.51
CA LEU A 50 -16.45 19.89 -0.48
C LEU A 50 -17.21 20.41 -1.70
N ARG A 51 -16.72 20.09 -2.91
CA ARG A 51 -17.43 20.49 -4.12
C ARG A 51 -18.73 19.67 -4.25
N THR A 52 -19.84 20.32 -4.60
CA THR A 52 -21.17 19.70 -4.69
C THR A 52 -21.25 18.56 -5.70
N ASN A 53 -20.37 18.54 -6.71
CA ASN A 53 -20.24 17.45 -7.68
C ASN A 53 -19.52 16.20 -7.12
N VAL A 54 -18.80 16.32 -6.00
CA VAL A 54 -18.12 15.21 -5.31
C VAL A 54 -19.03 14.58 -4.25
N VAL A 55 -19.88 15.39 -3.61
CA VAL A 55 -20.82 14.92 -2.57
C VAL A 55 -22.08 14.30 -3.16
N GLY A 56 -22.33 14.51 -4.46
CA GLY A 56 -23.23 13.68 -5.26
C GLY A 56 -24.67 13.59 -4.76
N ASP A 57 -25.19 12.36 -4.77
CA ASP A 57 -26.55 11.98 -4.38
C ASP A 57 -26.71 11.76 -2.87
N GLU A 58 -27.95 11.56 -2.43
CA GLU A 58 -28.30 11.32 -1.03
C GLU A 58 -27.55 10.10 -0.44
N GLU A 59 -27.27 9.07 -1.26
CA GLU A 59 -26.51 7.89 -0.83
C GLU A 59 -25.06 8.24 -0.50
N THR A 60 -24.41 9.07 -1.33
CA THR A 60 -23.05 9.55 -1.11
C THR A 60 -22.93 10.41 0.15
N ARG A 61 -23.90 11.30 0.38
CA ARG A 61 -24.01 12.09 1.62
C ARG A 61 -24.16 11.22 2.87
N GLN A 62 -25.00 10.19 2.83
CA GLN A 62 -25.19 9.28 3.95
C GLN A 62 -23.94 8.43 4.25
N ARG A 63 -23.16 8.07 3.22
CA ARG A 63 -21.85 7.40 3.42
C ARG A 63 -20.86 8.35 4.08
N LEU A 64 -20.77 9.58 3.57
CA LEU A 64 -19.92 10.63 4.13
C LEU A 64 -20.26 10.91 5.61
N GLU A 65 -21.54 11.03 5.96
CA GLU A 65 -21.99 11.21 7.34
C GLU A 65 -21.56 10.05 8.27
N ARG A 66 -21.69 8.80 7.81
CA ARG A 66 -21.24 7.63 8.57
C ARG A 66 -19.74 7.63 8.79
N GLU A 67 -18.96 8.02 7.78
CA GLU A 67 -17.50 8.09 7.88
C GLU A 67 -17.05 9.17 8.85
N VAL A 68 -17.59 10.38 8.71
CA VAL A 68 -17.31 11.49 9.63
C VAL A 68 -17.65 11.09 11.05
N ARG A 69 -18.78 10.42 11.29
CA ARG A 69 -19.16 9.95 12.63
C ARG A 69 -18.14 9.00 13.22
N SER A 70 -17.61 8.06 12.45
CA SER A 70 -16.56 7.14 12.90
C SER A 70 -15.25 7.88 13.16
N LEU A 71 -14.86 8.79 12.27
CA LEU A 71 -13.64 9.58 12.40
C LEU A 71 -13.69 10.60 13.55
N GLY A 72 -14.86 11.12 13.89
CA GLY A 72 -15.07 11.98 15.06
C GLY A 72 -14.80 11.29 16.40
N GLN A 73 -14.66 9.96 16.42
CA GLN A 73 -14.27 9.20 17.61
C GLN A 73 -12.75 9.13 17.80
N VAL A 74 -11.97 9.47 16.78
CA VAL A 74 -10.50 9.47 16.87
C VAL A 74 -10.07 10.62 17.78
N ARG A 75 -9.54 10.27 18.96
CA ARG A 75 -8.90 11.20 19.89
C ARG A 75 -7.42 10.87 19.99
N SER A 76 -6.57 11.72 19.45
CA SER A 76 -5.11 11.49 19.41
C SER A 76 -4.35 12.79 19.18
N PRO A 77 -3.25 13.05 19.91
CA PRO A 77 -2.43 14.22 19.67
C PRO A 77 -1.74 14.20 18.30
N TRP A 78 -1.64 13.03 17.66
CA TRP A 78 -0.97 12.82 16.38
C TRP A 78 -1.92 12.94 15.18
N VAL A 79 -3.18 13.29 15.40
CA VAL A 79 -4.21 13.37 14.38
C VAL A 79 -5.03 14.66 14.56
N ALA A 80 -5.34 15.36 13.48
CA ALA A 80 -6.23 16.51 13.53
C ALA A 80 -7.68 16.02 13.66
N GLU A 81 -8.23 16.18 14.87
CA GLU A 81 -9.56 15.71 15.20
C GLU A 81 -10.64 16.45 14.40
N ILE A 82 -11.72 15.74 14.06
CA ILE A 82 -12.93 16.36 13.49
C ILE A 82 -13.66 17.09 14.62
N VAL A 83 -13.89 18.38 14.39
CA VAL A 83 -14.62 19.28 15.30
C VAL A 83 -16.10 19.30 14.95
N ASP A 84 -16.40 19.44 13.66
CA ASP A 84 -17.76 19.51 13.13
C ASP A 84 -17.77 19.04 11.67
N ALA A 85 -18.94 18.62 11.17
CA ALA A 85 -19.14 18.41 9.74
C ALA A 85 -20.63 18.39 9.42
N ASP A 86 -20.97 18.96 8.27
CA ASP A 86 -22.32 18.89 7.72
C ASP A 86 -22.26 18.51 6.23
N PRO A 87 -22.47 17.22 5.90
CA PRO A 87 -22.59 16.74 4.52
C PRO A 87 -23.84 17.24 3.78
N PHE A 88 -24.86 17.69 4.51
CA PHE A 88 -26.19 18.05 4.00
C PHE A 88 -26.41 19.56 3.91
N ALA A 89 -25.50 20.37 4.45
CA ALA A 89 -25.48 21.82 4.25
C ALA A 89 -25.50 22.18 2.76
N ASP A 90 -26.05 23.37 2.44
CA ASP A 90 -26.05 23.93 1.07
C ASP A 90 -24.65 23.92 0.45
N THR A 91 -23.64 24.16 1.28
CA THR A 91 -22.23 23.98 0.98
C THR A 91 -21.66 22.93 1.95
N PRO A 92 -21.53 21.65 1.53
CA PRO A 92 -21.06 20.59 2.41
C PRO A 92 -19.64 20.83 2.90
N TYR A 93 -19.39 20.59 4.18
CA TYR A 93 -18.10 20.86 4.79
C TYR A 93 -17.69 19.85 5.85
N VAL A 94 -16.38 19.77 6.10
CA VAL A 94 -15.78 19.08 7.24
C VAL A 94 -14.81 20.04 7.93
N ALA A 95 -14.99 20.27 9.23
CA ALA A 95 -14.14 21.10 10.05
C ALA A 95 -13.25 20.23 10.95
N THR A 96 -11.94 20.40 10.84
CA THR A 96 -10.95 19.72 11.71
C THR A 96 -10.16 20.73 12.54
N ARG A 97 -9.50 20.25 13.60
CA ARG A 97 -8.53 21.04 14.35
C ARG A 97 -7.55 21.71 13.38
N TYR A 98 -7.40 23.03 13.49
CA TYR A 98 -6.34 23.73 12.77
C TYR A 98 -4.98 23.44 13.44
N VAL A 99 -4.02 23.00 12.64
CA VAL A 99 -2.65 22.73 13.11
C VAL A 99 -1.73 23.81 12.54
N PRO A 100 -1.17 24.71 13.37
CA PRO A 100 -0.23 25.71 12.90
C PRO A 100 1.14 25.08 12.61
N GLY A 101 1.56 25.10 11.35
CA GLY A 101 2.90 24.65 10.96
C GLY A 101 3.02 24.34 9.46
N PRO A 102 4.25 24.16 8.97
CA PRO A 102 4.47 23.67 7.62
C PRO A 102 4.11 22.18 7.52
N THR A 103 3.78 21.72 6.32
CA THR A 103 3.69 20.29 6.04
C THR A 103 5.07 19.62 6.15
N LEU A 104 5.12 18.31 6.39
CA LEU A 104 6.36 17.52 6.38
C LEU A 104 7.07 17.65 5.04
N HIS A 105 6.32 17.75 3.94
CA HIS A 105 6.89 18.04 2.62
C HIS A 105 7.65 19.38 2.59
N GLU A 106 7.03 20.46 3.07
CA GLU A 106 7.64 21.78 3.12
C GLU A 106 8.82 21.81 4.08
N ARG A 107 8.69 21.18 5.25
CA ARG A 107 9.75 21.08 6.26
C ARG A 107 10.99 20.41 5.68
N VAL A 108 10.83 19.25 5.05
CA VAL A 108 11.95 18.49 4.45
C VAL A 108 12.56 19.24 3.27
N LYS A 109 11.74 19.96 2.50
CA LYS A 109 12.23 20.78 1.38
C LYS A 109 13.04 21.99 1.85
N ALA A 110 12.66 22.60 2.97
CA ALA A 110 13.33 23.77 3.54
C ALA A 110 14.60 23.40 4.32
N ASP A 111 14.50 22.39 5.19
CA ASP A 111 15.54 22.09 6.19
C ASP A 111 16.37 20.84 5.84
N GLY A 112 15.93 20.06 4.84
CA GLY A 112 16.54 18.79 4.47
C GLY A 112 15.97 17.58 5.23
N PRO A 113 16.62 16.40 5.11
CA PRO A 113 16.16 15.17 5.76
C PRO A 113 16.19 15.27 7.29
N MET A 114 15.27 14.55 7.95
CA MET A 114 15.25 14.42 9.40
C MET A 114 16.31 13.41 9.85
N LEU A 115 17.21 13.85 10.74
CA LEU A 115 18.37 13.10 11.22
C LEU A 115 18.31 12.88 12.74
N GLY A 116 19.25 12.11 13.29
CA GLY A 116 19.36 11.90 14.74
C GLY A 116 18.15 11.21 15.35
N GLU A 117 17.74 11.63 16.55
CA GLU A 117 16.61 11.07 17.29
C GLU A 117 15.25 11.46 16.70
N ASP A 118 15.18 12.60 16.02
CA ASP A 118 13.94 13.12 15.40
C ASP A 118 13.36 12.15 14.37
N ARG A 119 14.19 11.29 13.76
CA ARG A 119 13.74 10.24 12.83
C ARG A 119 12.85 9.21 13.50
N PHE A 120 13.22 8.77 14.70
CA PHE A 120 12.46 7.78 15.45
C PHE A 120 11.21 8.41 16.05
N TRP A 121 11.34 9.64 16.55
CA TRP A 121 10.19 10.41 17.03
C TRP A 121 9.12 10.57 15.96
N LEU A 122 9.50 11.03 14.75
CA LEU A 122 8.58 11.14 13.62
C LEU A 122 7.90 9.80 13.31
N ALA A 123 8.70 8.74 13.13
CA ALA A 123 8.21 7.41 12.77
C ALA A 123 7.19 6.90 13.79
N ARG A 124 7.48 7.06 15.08
CA ARG A 124 6.62 6.68 16.22
C ARG A 124 5.30 7.42 16.24
N CYS A 125 5.38 8.75 16.18
CA CYS A 125 4.19 9.60 16.27
C CYS A 125 3.27 9.37 15.07
N LEU A 126 3.83 9.22 13.87
CA LEU A 126 3.04 8.86 12.69
C LEU A 126 2.41 7.47 12.81
N ALA A 127 3.16 6.46 13.28
CA ALA A 127 2.61 5.12 13.49
C ALA A 127 1.47 5.14 14.52
N ALA A 128 1.64 5.91 15.61
CA ALA A 128 0.61 6.10 16.63
C ALA A 128 -0.63 6.85 16.10
N GLY A 129 -0.44 7.83 15.21
CA GLY A 129 -1.54 8.51 14.53
C GLY A 129 -2.35 7.57 13.62
N VAL A 130 -1.66 6.74 12.83
CA VAL A 130 -2.33 5.73 11.99
C VAL A 130 -3.04 4.69 12.87
N ALA A 131 -2.41 4.21 13.93
CA ALA A 131 -3.00 3.26 14.87
C ALA A 131 -4.28 3.82 15.51
N ALA A 132 -4.28 5.09 15.93
CA ALA A 132 -5.47 5.74 16.49
C ALA A 132 -6.65 5.78 15.49
N CYS A 133 -6.38 5.90 14.19
CA CYS A 133 -7.41 5.78 13.16
C CYS A 133 -7.99 4.36 13.13
N HIS A 134 -7.10 3.35 13.12
CA HIS A 134 -7.48 1.94 13.03
C HIS A 134 -8.24 1.47 14.27
N ASP A 135 -7.87 1.97 15.45
CA ASP A 135 -8.57 1.70 16.72
C ASP A 135 -10.02 2.23 16.70
N ALA A 136 -10.26 3.34 15.99
CA ALA A 136 -11.61 3.86 15.73
C ALA A 136 -12.33 3.14 14.58
N GLY A 137 -11.72 2.10 13.99
CA GLY A 137 -12.30 1.30 12.91
C GLY A 137 -12.23 1.96 11.53
N VAL A 138 -11.35 2.94 11.32
CA VAL A 138 -11.22 3.68 10.05
C VAL A 138 -9.79 3.62 9.52
N LEU A 139 -9.64 3.51 8.20
CA LEU A 139 -8.34 3.60 7.53
C LEU A 139 -8.08 5.05 7.09
N HIS A 140 -6.83 5.51 7.17
CA HIS A 140 -6.49 6.86 6.75
C HIS A 140 -6.50 7.00 5.21
N ARG A 141 -5.99 6.00 4.50
CA ARG A 141 -5.97 5.85 3.02
C ARG A 141 -5.12 6.85 2.24
N ASP A 142 -4.72 7.98 2.83
CA ASP A 142 -3.92 9.01 2.14
C ASP A 142 -2.74 9.52 2.97
N VAL A 143 -2.00 8.62 3.65
CA VAL A 143 -0.81 9.01 4.40
C VAL A 143 0.30 9.40 3.42
N LYS A 144 0.70 10.68 3.44
CA LYS A 144 1.76 11.24 2.58
C LYS A 144 2.35 12.51 3.21
N PRO A 145 3.55 12.96 2.82
CA PRO A 145 4.22 14.10 3.45
C PRO A 145 3.44 15.42 3.43
N SER A 146 2.56 15.64 2.45
CA SER A 146 1.72 16.85 2.41
C SER A 146 0.52 16.79 3.36
N ASN A 147 0.16 15.60 3.85
CA ASN A 147 -0.95 15.37 4.80
C ASN A 147 -0.41 15.17 6.23
N VAL A 148 0.85 15.54 6.46
CA VAL A 148 1.46 15.58 7.79
C VAL A 148 1.84 17.01 8.05
N VAL A 149 1.28 17.66 9.07
CA VAL A 149 1.65 19.01 9.48
C VAL A 149 2.57 18.93 10.69
N MET A 150 3.64 19.71 10.69
CA MET A 150 4.63 19.74 11.77
C MET A 150 4.29 20.87 12.76
N GLU A 151 3.67 20.51 13.88
CA GLU A 151 3.43 21.41 15.02
C GLU A 151 4.70 21.43 15.89
N GLY A 152 5.65 22.29 15.52
CA GLY A 152 7.00 22.29 16.09
C GLY A 152 7.79 21.03 15.73
N SER A 153 7.88 20.09 16.68
CA SER A 153 8.52 18.77 16.49
C SER A 153 7.51 17.63 16.42
N THR A 154 6.22 17.93 16.59
CA THR A 154 5.14 16.94 16.61
C THR A 154 4.54 16.80 15.21
N PRO A 155 4.59 15.61 14.59
CA PRO A 155 3.83 15.38 13.36
C PRO A 155 2.36 15.14 13.69
N VAL A 156 1.49 15.82 12.96
CA VAL A 156 0.04 15.67 13.05
C VAL A 156 -0.49 15.25 11.69
N LEU A 157 -1.14 14.09 11.64
CA LEU A 157 -1.86 13.61 10.46
C LEU A 157 -3.11 14.47 10.26
N ILE A 158 -3.24 15.01 9.05
CA ILE A 158 -4.41 15.78 8.61
C ILE A 158 -5.07 15.06 7.44
N ASP A 159 -6.27 15.53 7.07
CA ASP A 159 -6.93 15.11 5.83
C ASP A 159 -7.06 13.58 5.71
N PHE A 160 -7.91 13.00 6.57
CA PHE A 160 -8.36 11.63 6.37
C PHE A 160 -8.92 11.48 4.96
N GLY A 161 -8.74 10.31 4.35
CA GLY A 161 -9.25 9.99 3.02
C GLY A 161 -10.78 9.92 2.91
N ILE A 162 -11.53 10.70 3.71
CA ILE A 162 -13.00 10.78 3.78
C ILE A 162 -13.63 10.89 2.40
N ALA A 163 -12.96 11.60 1.49
CA ALA A 163 -13.44 11.84 0.14
C ALA A 163 -13.25 10.63 -0.81
N ARG A 164 -12.33 9.69 -0.54
CA ARG A 164 -12.20 8.46 -1.35
C ARG A 164 -13.36 7.49 -1.14
N VAL A 165 -14.19 7.69 -0.11
CA VAL A 165 -15.33 6.80 0.21
C VAL A 165 -16.62 7.27 -0.45
N ALA A 166 -16.72 8.57 -0.72
CA ALA A 166 -17.78 9.14 -1.53
C ALA A 166 -17.75 8.64 -2.98
N ASP A 167 -16.56 8.27 -3.50
CA ASP A 167 -16.30 8.07 -4.94
C ASP A 167 -16.36 6.63 -5.47
N ASP A 168 -16.71 5.59 -4.70
CA ASP A 168 -16.61 4.22 -5.23
C ASP A 168 -17.87 3.75 -5.98
N PRO A 169 -17.78 3.64 -7.32
CA PRO A 169 -17.66 2.30 -7.88
C PRO A 169 -16.60 2.21 -8.98
N LYS A 170 -15.51 1.49 -8.68
CA LYS A 170 -14.47 1.01 -9.60
C LYS A 170 -13.59 2.10 -10.19
N ILE A 171 -12.37 2.18 -9.65
CA ILE A 171 -11.17 2.91 -10.10
C ILE A 171 -10.68 2.46 -11.51
N THR A 172 -11.56 2.03 -12.43
CA THR A 172 -11.16 1.40 -13.71
C THR A 172 -11.75 2.02 -14.98
N LEU A 173 -12.23 3.26 -15.00
CA LEU A 173 -12.73 3.81 -16.26
C LEU A 173 -12.39 5.24 -16.67
N THR A 174 -11.65 6.03 -15.88
CA THR A 174 -11.35 7.43 -16.29
C THR A 174 -9.89 7.87 -16.20
N GLY A 175 -8.96 7.00 -15.77
CA GLY A 175 -7.53 7.34 -15.78
C GLY A 175 -7.13 8.50 -14.84
N TRP A 176 -8.03 8.96 -13.98
CA TRP A 176 -7.74 9.91 -12.92
C TRP A 176 -7.28 9.14 -11.68
N LEU A 177 -5.98 8.84 -11.62
CA LEU A 177 -5.37 8.34 -10.40
C LEU A 177 -5.33 9.50 -9.38
N ILE A 178 -6.28 9.52 -8.46
CA ILE A 178 -6.31 10.49 -7.36
C ILE A 178 -5.26 10.04 -6.33
N GLY A 179 -4.03 10.54 -6.44
CA GLY A 179 -2.98 10.31 -5.45
C GLY A 179 -1.59 10.65 -5.96
N THR A 180 -0.66 10.94 -5.05
CA THR A 180 0.77 11.03 -5.39
C THR A 180 1.31 9.58 -5.47
N PRO A 181 1.65 9.07 -6.66
CA PRO A 181 1.75 7.63 -6.94
C PRO A 181 2.78 6.88 -6.08
N GLY A 182 3.80 7.56 -5.54
CA GLY A 182 4.87 6.96 -4.75
C GLY A 182 4.52 6.62 -3.29
N TYR A 183 3.30 6.91 -2.83
CA TYR A 183 2.86 6.58 -1.47
C TYR A 183 1.69 5.58 -1.44
N LEU A 184 1.17 5.21 -2.62
CA LEU A 184 0.09 4.23 -2.74
C LEU A 184 0.67 2.82 -2.56
N ALA A 185 -0.05 1.97 -1.83
CA ALA A 185 0.34 0.58 -1.68
C ALA A 185 0.12 -0.21 -2.99
N PRO A 186 0.97 -1.22 -3.31
CA PRO A 186 0.89 -2.01 -4.53
C PRO A 186 -0.52 -2.55 -4.85
N GLU A 187 -1.21 -3.08 -3.84
CA GLU A 187 -2.57 -3.62 -3.95
C GLU A 187 -3.59 -2.55 -4.40
N ILE A 188 -3.43 -1.29 -3.97
CA ILE A 188 -4.26 -0.17 -4.42
C ILE A 188 -4.00 0.16 -5.88
N VAL A 189 -2.73 0.09 -6.30
CA VAL A 189 -2.36 0.30 -7.70
C VAL A 189 -2.93 -0.81 -8.59
N GLU A 190 -3.11 -2.01 -8.05
CA GLU A 190 -3.73 -3.16 -8.73
C GLU A 190 -5.28 -3.11 -8.72
N GLY A 191 -5.85 -2.16 -7.99
CA GLY A 191 -7.31 -1.95 -7.89
C GLY A 191 -7.98 -2.79 -6.81
N GLU A 192 -7.21 -3.31 -5.86
CA GLU A 192 -7.73 -3.98 -4.67
C GLU A 192 -8.21 -2.95 -3.62
N GLU A 193 -8.98 -3.42 -2.64
CA GLU A 193 -9.49 -2.58 -1.55
C GLU A 193 -8.37 -2.22 -0.56
N ALA A 194 -8.41 -1.00 -0.03
CA ALA A 194 -7.47 -0.57 0.99
C ALA A 194 -7.65 -1.33 2.30
N THR A 195 -6.53 -1.74 2.89
CA THR A 195 -6.49 -2.46 4.17
C THR A 195 -5.58 -1.73 5.16
N ALA A 196 -5.52 -2.21 6.42
CA ALA A 196 -4.58 -1.70 7.41
C ALA A 196 -3.12 -1.77 6.91
N ALA A 197 -2.78 -2.82 6.18
CA ALA A 197 -1.45 -2.99 5.58
C ALA A 197 -1.15 -1.93 4.49
N SER A 198 -2.18 -1.38 3.85
CA SER A 198 -2.02 -0.29 2.87
C SER A 198 -1.58 1.00 3.55
N ASP A 199 -2.16 1.34 4.71
CA ASP A 199 -1.72 2.49 5.51
C ASP A 199 -0.31 2.30 6.08
N VAL A 200 0.07 1.07 6.44
CA VAL A 200 1.45 0.75 6.85
C VAL A 200 2.45 1.03 5.73
N HIS A 201 2.11 0.67 4.48
CA HIS A 201 2.95 0.99 3.33
C HIS A 201 3.08 2.52 3.13
N SER A 202 1.96 3.25 3.19
CA SER A 202 1.94 4.70 3.04
C SER A 202 2.71 5.41 4.18
N TRP A 203 2.62 4.90 5.41
CA TRP A 203 3.43 5.33 6.56
C TRP A 203 4.92 5.12 6.30
N ALA A 204 5.32 3.95 5.80
CA ALA A 204 6.72 3.64 5.53
C ALA A 204 7.27 4.50 4.40
N ALA A 205 6.51 4.71 3.33
CA ALA A 205 6.91 5.59 2.23
C ALA A 205 7.06 7.06 2.68
N THR A 206 6.16 7.53 3.56
CA THR A 206 6.19 8.89 4.14
C THR A 206 7.39 9.07 5.08
N THR A 207 7.64 8.09 5.94
CA THR A 207 8.79 8.08 6.86
C THR A 207 10.09 8.03 6.07
N ALA A 208 10.21 7.15 5.09
CA ALA A 208 11.39 7.07 4.23
C ALA A 208 11.66 8.40 3.50
N TYR A 209 10.62 9.08 3.01
CA TYR A 209 10.77 10.40 2.41
C TYR A 209 11.37 11.42 3.38
N ALA A 210 10.89 11.46 4.63
CA ALA A 210 11.39 12.38 5.64
C ALA A 210 12.85 12.13 5.99
N LEU A 211 13.27 10.86 6.04
CA LEU A 211 14.62 10.46 6.39
C LEU A 211 15.62 10.60 5.23
N LEU A 212 15.15 10.47 3.98
CA LEU A 212 16.01 10.55 2.79
C LEU A 212 16.05 11.95 2.17
N GLY A 213 15.03 12.78 2.41
CA GLY A 213 14.82 14.04 1.68
C GLY A 213 14.35 13.87 0.24
N ARG A 214 14.11 12.63 -0.19
CA ARG A 214 13.71 12.24 -1.55
C ARG A 214 12.70 11.09 -1.52
N PRO A 215 11.77 10.98 -2.50
CA PRO A 215 10.80 9.89 -2.52
C PRO A 215 11.48 8.52 -2.66
N PRO A 216 11.07 7.49 -1.88
CA PRO A 216 11.72 6.17 -1.89
C PRO A 216 11.54 5.43 -3.22
N PHE A 217 10.42 5.68 -3.93
CA PHE A 217 10.18 5.16 -5.28
C PHE A 217 10.63 6.13 -6.38
N GLY A 218 11.48 7.10 -6.06
CA GLY A 218 12.04 8.10 -6.97
C GLY A 218 11.01 9.06 -7.61
N THR A 219 11.49 9.84 -8.57
CA THR A 219 10.69 10.83 -9.32
C THR A 219 10.48 10.38 -10.77
N GLY A 220 9.64 11.10 -11.53
CA GLY A 220 9.37 10.82 -12.95
C GLY A 220 7.86 10.73 -13.27
N PRO A 221 7.51 10.28 -14.48
CA PRO A 221 6.11 10.10 -14.89
C PRO A 221 5.36 9.18 -13.94
N SER A 222 4.10 9.49 -13.63
CA SER A 222 3.30 8.75 -12.64
C SER A 222 3.27 7.24 -12.88
N MET A 223 3.15 6.81 -14.14
CA MET A 223 3.16 5.39 -14.51
C MET A 223 4.48 4.69 -14.19
N ALA A 224 5.62 5.38 -14.32
CA ALA A 224 6.93 4.81 -13.99
C ALA A 224 7.14 4.69 -12.47
N VAL A 225 6.57 5.62 -11.68
CA VAL A 225 6.56 5.53 -10.22
C VAL A 225 5.66 4.36 -9.78
N LEU A 226 4.45 4.27 -10.32
CA LEU A 226 3.51 3.18 -10.03
C LEU A 226 4.07 1.80 -10.36
N ASP A 227 4.77 1.67 -11.49
CA ASP A 227 5.41 0.42 -11.90
C ASP A 227 6.54 0.01 -10.93
N ARG A 228 7.30 0.98 -10.41
CA ARG A 228 8.28 0.73 -9.34
C ARG A 228 7.62 0.31 -8.03
N VAL A 229 6.52 0.97 -7.65
CA VAL A 229 5.71 0.59 -6.48
C VAL A 229 5.25 -0.86 -6.60
N ARG A 230 4.61 -1.23 -7.71
CA ARG A 230 4.14 -2.61 -7.98
C ARG A 230 5.27 -3.65 -7.88
N ARG A 231 6.47 -3.30 -8.34
CA ARG A 231 7.64 -4.19 -8.28
C ARG A 231 8.38 -4.16 -6.93
N GLY A 232 7.98 -3.29 -6.00
CA GLY A 232 8.69 -3.08 -4.74
C GLY A 232 10.09 -2.48 -4.93
N GLN A 233 10.31 -1.73 -6.01
CA GLN A 233 11.60 -1.11 -6.35
C GLN A 233 11.75 0.24 -5.63
N HIS A 234 12.01 0.19 -4.34
CA HIS A 234 12.31 1.35 -3.51
C HIS A 234 13.82 1.47 -3.21
N ASP A 235 14.29 2.69 -2.97
CA ASP A 235 15.64 2.99 -2.53
C ASP A 235 15.63 3.57 -1.12
N LEU A 236 16.17 2.80 -0.17
CA LEU A 236 16.39 3.23 1.22
C LEU A 236 17.87 3.56 1.49
N GLY A 237 18.67 3.75 0.43
CA GLY A 237 20.06 4.16 0.53
C GLY A 237 20.20 5.52 1.21
N GLY A 238 20.89 5.53 2.35
CA GLY A 238 21.00 6.69 3.26
C GLY A 238 20.33 6.46 4.62
N ILE A 239 19.52 5.40 4.76
CA ILE A 239 18.98 4.95 6.06
C ILE A 239 19.79 3.75 6.54
N GLU A 240 20.18 3.77 7.81
CA GLU A 240 21.01 2.75 8.47
C GLU A 240 20.28 2.10 9.65
N GLY A 241 20.78 0.93 10.06
CA GLY A 241 20.32 0.22 11.25
C GLY A 241 18.88 -0.31 11.17
N THR A 242 18.29 -0.52 12.34
CA THR A 242 16.95 -1.10 12.53
C THR A 242 15.87 -0.35 11.76
N MET A 243 15.96 0.99 11.67
CA MET A 243 15.01 1.80 10.91
C MET A 243 14.94 1.40 9.44
N ARG A 244 16.07 1.03 8.82
CA ARG A 244 16.09 0.57 7.42
C ARG A 244 15.31 -0.73 7.25
N ASP A 245 15.55 -1.67 8.16
CA ASP A 245 14.95 -3.02 8.10
C ASP A 245 13.43 -2.94 8.31
N VAL A 246 12.98 -2.15 9.29
CA VAL A 246 11.56 -1.91 9.55
C VAL A 246 10.86 -1.26 8.35
N LEU A 247 11.47 -0.26 7.73
CA LEU A 247 10.91 0.39 6.54
C LEU A 247 10.89 -0.55 5.33
N ALA A 248 11.89 -1.41 5.18
CA ALA A 248 11.92 -2.40 4.10
C ALA A 248 10.80 -3.44 4.24
N ASP A 249 10.56 -3.94 5.47
CA ASP A 249 9.48 -4.88 5.76
C ASP A 249 8.10 -4.23 5.57
N ALA A 250 7.93 -2.98 6.02
CA ALA A 250 6.69 -2.21 5.82
C ALA A 250 6.42 -1.82 4.36
N LEU A 251 7.46 -1.73 3.52
CA LEU A 251 7.36 -1.50 2.06
C LEU A 251 7.26 -2.81 1.25
N ALA A 252 7.06 -3.96 1.89
CA ALA A 252 6.89 -5.23 1.18
C ALA A 252 5.72 -5.18 0.18
N THR A 253 5.90 -5.83 -0.97
CA THR A 253 4.87 -5.88 -2.02
C THR A 253 3.64 -6.66 -1.57
N ASP A 254 3.85 -7.82 -0.94
CA ASP A 254 2.79 -8.61 -0.32
C ASP A 254 2.28 -7.93 0.96
N PRO A 255 0.98 -7.54 1.05
CA PRO A 255 0.41 -6.94 2.24
C PRO A 255 0.52 -7.81 3.49
N GLN A 256 0.52 -9.14 3.34
CA GLN A 256 0.61 -10.09 4.47
C GLN A 256 2.03 -10.24 5.01
N ALA A 257 3.03 -9.74 4.28
CA ALA A 257 4.42 -9.73 4.72
C ALA A 257 4.76 -8.47 5.52
N ARG A 258 3.89 -7.45 5.53
CA ARG A 258 4.09 -6.20 6.26
C ARG A 258 3.80 -6.40 7.76
N PRO A 259 4.58 -5.76 8.65
CA PRO A 259 4.33 -5.80 10.08
C PRO A 259 2.99 -5.12 10.43
N GLY A 260 2.36 -5.58 11.51
CA GLY A 260 1.22 -4.87 12.09
C GLY A 260 1.64 -3.55 12.73
N LEU A 261 0.70 -2.61 12.90
CA LEU A 261 0.99 -1.35 13.60
C LEU A 261 1.42 -1.57 15.06
N GLU A 262 0.92 -2.61 15.72
CA GLU A 262 1.35 -2.93 17.09
C GLU A 262 2.80 -3.42 17.13
N GLU A 263 3.21 -4.26 16.18
CA GLU A 263 4.62 -4.68 16.04
C GLU A 263 5.52 -3.48 15.72
N LEU A 264 5.06 -2.56 14.84
CA LEU A 264 5.78 -1.32 14.55
C LEU A 264 5.93 -0.46 15.81
N ARG A 265 4.89 -0.36 16.64
CA ARG A 265 4.97 0.36 17.92
C ARG A 265 5.96 -0.28 18.86
N GLU A 266 5.95 -1.60 19.01
CA GLU A 266 6.90 -2.32 19.86
C GLU A 266 8.35 -2.10 19.39
N TRP A 267 8.63 -2.23 18.09
CA TRP A 267 9.96 -2.00 17.53
C TRP A 267 10.44 -0.57 17.69
N LEU A 268 9.55 0.40 17.52
CA LEU A 268 9.90 1.80 17.69
C LEU A 268 10.02 2.21 19.17
N MET A 269 9.63 1.33 20.10
CA MET A 269 9.81 1.49 21.55
C MET A 269 11.08 0.79 22.07
N GLU A 270 11.78 -0.02 21.26
CA GLU A 270 13.01 -0.69 21.70
C GLU A 270 14.12 0.33 22.09
N PRO A 271 14.89 0.03 23.15
CA PRO A 271 15.58 1.04 23.95
C PRO A 271 16.96 1.40 23.39
N GLU A 272 17.03 1.98 22.19
CA GLU A 272 18.20 2.79 21.82
C GLU A 272 18.05 4.27 22.18
N THR A 273 16.89 4.73 22.68
CA THR A 273 16.73 6.11 23.16
C THR A 273 15.82 6.19 24.39
N ALA A 274 16.43 6.41 25.56
CA ALA A 274 15.75 6.90 26.73
C ALA A 274 15.23 8.32 26.43
N TRP A 275 13.91 8.50 26.47
CA TRP A 275 13.27 9.80 26.45
C TRP A 275 13.78 10.65 27.64
N CYS A 276 14.47 11.76 27.34
CA CYS A 276 14.58 12.86 28.29
C CYS A 276 13.23 13.57 28.35
N GLY A 277 12.52 13.34 29.46
CA GLY A 277 11.30 14.06 29.83
C GLY A 277 11.48 15.56 29.75
N GLY A 278 10.79 16.19 28.81
CA GLY A 278 10.73 17.66 28.72
C GLY A 278 9.70 18.25 27.73
N ARG A 279 9.00 17.45 26.92
CA ARG A 279 8.07 17.99 25.89
C ARG A 279 6.63 17.46 25.90
N ALA A 280 6.29 16.48 26.73
CA ALA A 280 4.90 16.07 26.89
C ALA A 280 4.04 17.20 27.49
N ASP A 281 4.63 18.03 28.37
CA ASP A 281 3.97 19.22 28.91
C ASP A 281 3.78 20.30 27.85
N ALA A 282 4.72 20.46 26.91
CA ALA A 282 4.59 21.39 25.79
C ALA A 282 3.49 20.98 24.79
N VAL A 283 3.27 19.68 24.55
CA VAL A 283 2.14 19.20 23.71
C VAL A 283 0.81 19.51 24.39
N THR A 284 0.74 19.33 25.72
CA THR A 284 -0.47 19.64 26.50
C THR A 284 -0.71 21.15 26.59
N GLU A 285 0.34 21.95 26.68
CA GLU A 285 0.29 23.42 26.76
C GLU A 285 0.01 24.07 25.40
N VAL A 286 0.51 23.50 24.29
CA VAL A 286 0.19 23.92 22.92
C VAL A 286 -1.23 23.48 22.51
N LEU A 287 -1.68 22.28 22.90
CA LEU A 287 -3.10 21.90 22.79
C LEU A 287 -4.00 22.82 23.64
N ARG A 288 -3.51 23.29 24.80
CA ARG A 288 -4.23 24.27 25.63
C ARG A 288 -4.23 25.67 24.99
N ALA A 289 -3.14 26.06 24.33
CA ALA A 289 -3.01 27.35 23.64
C ALA A 289 -3.82 27.44 22.33
N THR A 290 -4.34 26.31 21.84
CA THR A 290 -5.21 26.23 20.65
C THR A 290 -6.70 26.16 20.97
N LEU A 291 -7.09 26.13 22.27
CA LEU A 291 -8.44 26.42 22.76
C LEU A 291 -8.46 27.79 23.45
N PRO A 292 -9.59 28.51 23.42
CA PRO A 292 -9.64 29.90 22.98
C PRO A 292 -8.71 30.81 23.79
N LEU A 293 -7.83 31.53 23.07
CA LEU A 293 -7.37 32.84 23.51
C LEU A 293 -8.58 33.79 23.51
N THR A 294 -9.43 33.66 24.54
CA THR A 294 -10.38 34.70 24.91
C THR A 294 -9.59 35.93 25.32
N ALA A 295 -9.83 37.02 24.59
CA ALA A 295 -9.41 38.38 24.90
C ALA A 295 -7.89 38.62 25.00
N VAL A 296 -7.23 38.68 23.83
CA VAL A 296 -6.23 39.72 23.63
C VAL A 296 -6.70 40.50 22.41
N GLU A 297 -7.40 41.61 22.65
CA GLU A 297 -7.45 42.69 21.66
C GLU A 297 -6.00 43.03 21.30
N PRO A 298 -5.67 43.22 20.01
CA PRO A 298 -4.35 43.70 19.64
C PRO A 298 -4.09 44.98 20.45
N PRO A 299 -2.99 45.11 21.21
CA PRO A 299 -2.69 46.36 21.86
C PRO A 299 -2.61 47.42 20.77
N ALA A 300 -3.35 48.52 20.96
CA ALA A 300 -3.23 49.69 20.11
C ALA A 300 -1.74 50.07 20.04
N ALA A 301 -1.25 50.31 18.83
CA ALA A 301 0.16 50.50 18.52
C ALA A 301 0.79 51.77 19.13
N ASP A 302 0.11 52.44 20.07
CA ASP A 302 0.46 53.77 20.56
C ASP A 302 0.87 53.81 22.05
N GLU A 303 0.87 52.70 22.81
CA GLU A 303 1.16 52.74 24.27
C GLU A 303 2.44 52.00 24.74
N ILE A 304 3.21 51.35 23.86
CA ILE A 304 4.48 50.69 24.25
C ILE A 304 5.69 51.63 24.02
N ALA A 305 5.49 52.81 23.45
CA ALA A 305 6.57 53.75 23.17
C ALA A 305 7.08 54.52 24.41
N ASP A 306 6.29 54.61 25.49
CA ASP A 306 6.61 55.48 26.62
C ASP A 306 7.26 54.77 27.82
N GLU A 307 7.27 53.42 27.88
CA GLU A 307 7.77 52.68 29.05
C GLU A 307 9.18 52.08 28.90
N ILE A 308 9.85 52.30 27.76
CA ILE A 308 11.27 51.93 27.55
C ILE A 308 12.18 53.16 27.53
N ALA A 309 11.62 54.37 27.74
CA ALA A 309 12.36 55.62 27.64
C ALA A 309 13.20 56.02 28.88
N ASP A 310 13.07 55.33 30.02
CA ASP A 310 13.63 55.83 31.31
C ASP A 310 14.86 55.09 31.88
N GLU A 311 15.37 54.03 31.23
CA GLU A 311 16.62 53.40 31.68
C GLU A 311 17.47 52.93 30.50
N VAL A 312 18.36 53.80 30.01
CA VAL A 312 19.82 53.58 29.94
C VAL A 312 20.45 54.82 29.30
N ALA A 313 21.23 55.52 30.11
CA ALA A 313 21.97 56.72 29.75
C ALA A 313 22.95 56.49 28.60
N VAL A 314 22.97 57.47 27.70
CA VAL A 314 23.95 57.67 26.63
C VAL A 314 25.30 58.05 27.24
N GLU A 315 26.39 57.39 26.83
CA GLU A 315 27.73 57.99 26.85
C GLU A 315 28.25 58.11 25.41
N GLU A 316 28.76 59.31 25.14
CA GLU A 316 28.93 59.99 23.88
C GLU A 316 30.31 59.69 23.25
N ILE A 317 30.34 59.27 21.97
CA ILE A 317 31.54 59.42 21.13
C ILE A 317 31.12 60.11 19.82
N ALA A 318 31.79 61.24 19.54
CA ALA A 318 31.53 62.24 18.50
C ALA A 318 31.68 61.71 17.04
N PRO A 319 31.14 62.45 16.04
CA PRO A 319 30.72 61.91 14.76
C PRO A 319 31.84 61.87 13.71
N THR A 320 31.91 60.79 12.93
CA THR A 320 32.59 60.78 11.63
C THR A 320 31.54 60.77 10.53
N ALA A 321 31.56 61.80 9.70
CA ALA A 321 30.66 62.00 8.57
C ALA A 321 30.73 60.81 7.59
N VAL A 322 29.60 60.17 7.33
CA VAL A 322 29.42 59.27 6.19
C VAL A 322 28.50 59.95 5.19
N THR A 323 29.10 60.25 4.04
CA THR A 323 28.50 60.78 2.83
C THR A 323 27.40 59.88 2.29
N VAL A 324 26.32 60.50 1.81
CA VAL A 324 25.26 59.88 1.00
C VAL A 324 25.90 59.20 -0.22
N ALA A 325 25.77 57.87 -0.32
CA ALA A 325 26.17 57.12 -1.50
C ALA A 325 24.98 57.03 -2.48
N GLU A 326 25.27 57.48 -3.68
CA GLU A 326 24.43 57.63 -4.87
C GLU A 326 23.90 56.28 -5.40
N ALA A 327 22.72 56.31 -6.03
CA ALA A 327 22.08 55.15 -6.64
C ALA A 327 22.93 54.57 -7.78
N PRO A 328 23.03 53.23 -7.94
CA PRO A 328 23.83 52.66 -9.02
C PRO A 328 23.13 52.81 -10.38
N ASP A 329 23.73 53.63 -11.25
CA ASP A 329 23.54 53.61 -12.71
C ASP A 329 24.09 52.28 -13.28
N ALA A 330 23.24 51.26 -13.40
CA ALA A 330 23.57 50.07 -14.18
C ALA A 330 22.36 49.67 -15.06
N PRO A 331 22.54 49.52 -16.39
CA PRO A 331 21.45 49.11 -17.25
C PRO A 331 21.07 47.64 -16.99
N VAL A 332 19.77 47.39 -16.86
CA VAL A 332 19.18 46.05 -16.81
C VAL A 332 19.45 45.33 -18.13
N VAL A 333 20.38 44.37 -18.13
CA VAL A 333 20.68 43.53 -19.29
C VAL A 333 19.65 42.42 -19.40
N VAL A 334 18.69 42.59 -20.30
CA VAL A 334 17.83 41.49 -20.80
C VAL A 334 18.69 40.60 -21.69
N ARG A 335 19.04 39.39 -21.23
CA ARG A 335 19.80 38.42 -22.05
C ARG A 335 18.95 37.95 -23.24
N ARG A 336 19.34 38.35 -24.46
CA ARG A 336 18.90 37.70 -25.71
C ARG A 336 19.56 36.33 -25.83
N PHE A 337 18.78 35.35 -26.28
CA PHE A 337 19.25 34.01 -26.62
C PHE A 337 20.29 34.09 -27.75
N ASP A 338 21.51 33.65 -27.46
CA ASP A 338 22.63 33.60 -28.41
C ASP A 338 22.72 32.18 -28.99
N PRO A 339 22.44 31.98 -30.30
CA PRO A 339 22.51 30.67 -30.94
C PRO A 339 23.94 30.16 -31.17
N SER A 340 24.97 30.93 -30.79
CA SER A 340 26.38 30.53 -30.86
C SER A 340 27.00 30.16 -29.50
N ALA A 341 26.22 30.25 -28.41
CA ALA A 341 26.66 29.81 -27.10
C ALA A 341 26.75 28.27 -27.05
N THR A 342 27.89 27.75 -26.61
CA THR A 342 28.05 26.33 -26.32
C THR A 342 26.98 25.89 -25.30
N PRO A 343 26.26 24.78 -25.56
CA PRO A 343 25.22 24.32 -24.65
C PRO A 343 25.81 24.09 -23.25
N PRO A 344 25.05 24.36 -22.18
CA PRO A 344 25.48 24.04 -20.83
C PRO A 344 25.89 22.56 -20.78
N PRO A 345 26.93 22.20 -19.99
CA PRO A 345 27.36 20.81 -19.86
C PRO A 345 26.13 19.97 -19.52
N ALA A 346 25.99 18.84 -20.23
CA ALA A 346 24.86 17.93 -20.05
C ALA A 346 24.64 17.66 -18.56
N PRO A 347 23.38 17.56 -18.09
CA PRO A 347 23.10 17.16 -16.71
C PRO A 347 23.91 15.90 -16.40
N ALA A 348 24.49 15.84 -15.20
CA ALA A 348 25.27 14.70 -14.74
C ALA A 348 24.54 13.39 -15.11
N PRO A 349 25.26 12.36 -15.58
CA PRO A 349 24.62 11.11 -15.98
C PRO A 349 23.68 10.65 -14.86
N GLU A 350 22.45 10.30 -15.23
CA GLU A 350 21.49 9.70 -14.32
C GLU A 350 22.20 8.59 -13.53
N PRO A 351 21.95 8.47 -12.20
CA PRO A 351 22.55 7.41 -11.43
C PRO A 351 22.28 6.07 -12.13
N ASP A 352 23.36 5.33 -12.39
CA ASP A 352 23.33 4.03 -13.05
C ASP A 352 22.41 3.10 -12.25
N TRP A 353 21.15 2.97 -12.69
CA TRP A 353 20.21 1.97 -12.18
C TRP A 353 20.64 0.53 -12.54
N GLY A 354 21.80 0.36 -13.18
CA GLY A 354 22.44 -0.90 -13.54
C GLY A 354 23.32 -1.49 -12.44
N ARG A 355 22.70 -1.97 -11.37
CA ARG A 355 22.98 -3.27 -10.74
C ARG A 355 22.02 -3.42 -9.55
N PRO A 356 21.24 -4.52 -9.47
CA PRO A 356 20.40 -4.76 -8.31
C PRO A 356 21.27 -4.71 -7.05
N SER A 357 20.96 -3.78 -6.16
CA SER A 357 21.53 -3.72 -4.83
C SER A 357 21.36 -5.08 -4.18
N ARG A 358 22.49 -5.70 -3.82
CA ARG A 358 22.59 -7.06 -3.25
C ARG A 358 22.04 -7.19 -1.82
N HIS A 359 21.11 -6.33 -1.44
CA HIS A 359 20.34 -6.41 -0.20
C HIS A 359 18.84 -6.47 -0.51
N SER A 360 18.47 -7.32 -1.46
CA SER A 360 17.19 -8.01 -1.47
C SER A 360 17.34 -9.28 -0.63
N SER A 361 17.59 -9.12 0.67
CA SER A 361 17.50 -10.24 1.59
C SER A 361 16.04 -10.62 1.75
N LEU A 362 15.65 -11.53 0.87
CA LEU A 362 14.54 -12.44 1.02
C LEU A 362 13.16 -11.78 0.86
N ARG A 363 12.78 -11.62 -0.42
CA ARG A 363 11.59 -12.36 -0.87
C ARG A 363 11.82 -13.79 -0.37
N ARG A 364 11.32 -14.13 0.82
CA ARG A 364 11.22 -15.52 1.27
C ARG A 364 10.19 -16.14 0.34
N TRP A 365 10.67 -16.45 -0.86
CA TRP A 365 10.38 -17.72 -1.47
C TRP A 365 10.35 -18.75 -0.35
N PRO A 366 9.43 -19.72 -0.40
CA PRO A 366 9.55 -20.87 0.48
C PRO A 366 11.03 -21.26 0.42
N GLY A 367 11.75 -21.27 1.56
CA GLY A 367 13.19 -21.59 1.53
C GLY A 367 13.40 -22.83 0.66
N PRO A 368 14.57 -23.00 -0.02
CA PRO A 368 14.74 -23.97 -1.12
C PRO A 368 14.15 -25.37 -0.84
N MET A 369 14.13 -25.72 0.44
CA MET A 369 13.46 -26.85 1.08
C MET A 369 11.96 -27.07 0.73
N HIS A 370 11.09 -26.06 0.69
CA HIS A 370 9.65 -26.29 0.37
C HIS A 370 9.41 -26.45 -1.13
N PHE A 371 10.23 -25.80 -1.95
CA PHE A 371 10.22 -25.99 -3.40
C PHE A 371 10.55 -27.45 -3.75
N LEU A 372 11.49 -28.06 -3.02
CA LEU A 372 11.84 -29.48 -3.21
C LEU A 372 10.69 -30.45 -2.88
N ILE A 373 9.89 -30.19 -1.84
CA ILE A 373 8.73 -31.04 -1.52
C ILE A 373 7.66 -30.94 -2.60
N LEU A 374 7.38 -29.72 -3.09
CA LEU A 374 6.41 -29.51 -4.17
C LEU A 374 6.88 -30.14 -5.49
N VAL A 375 8.18 -30.05 -5.79
CA VAL A 375 8.78 -30.71 -6.95
C VAL A 375 8.71 -32.24 -6.80
N ALA A 376 8.96 -32.79 -5.61
CA ALA A 376 8.84 -34.22 -5.36
C ALA A 376 7.39 -34.71 -5.51
N LEU A 377 6.41 -33.95 -4.99
CA LEU A 377 4.99 -34.27 -5.14
C LEU A 377 4.55 -34.20 -6.60
N ALA A 378 5.01 -33.18 -7.34
CA ALA A 378 4.79 -33.07 -8.77
C ALA A 378 5.41 -34.24 -9.53
N ALA A 379 6.62 -34.67 -9.17
CA ALA A 379 7.26 -35.85 -9.78
C ALA A 379 6.46 -37.14 -9.55
N ILE A 380 5.86 -37.33 -8.37
CA ILE A 380 4.96 -38.46 -8.11
C ILE A 380 3.74 -38.40 -9.02
N LEU A 381 3.09 -37.24 -9.09
CA LEU A 381 1.91 -37.04 -9.96
C LEU A 381 2.25 -37.26 -11.43
N ALA A 382 3.41 -36.79 -11.89
CA ALA A 382 3.90 -37.01 -13.26
C ALA A 382 4.17 -38.48 -13.54
N GLY A 383 4.71 -39.21 -12.56
CA GLY A 383 4.87 -40.66 -12.64
C GLY A 383 3.54 -41.40 -12.78
N VAL A 384 2.51 -40.97 -12.04
CA VAL A 384 1.15 -41.53 -12.16
C VAL A 384 0.54 -41.21 -13.54
N VAL A 385 0.73 -40.00 -14.06
CA VAL A 385 0.28 -39.63 -15.42
C VAL A 385 1.03 -40.44 -16.48
N ALA A 386 2.33 -40.68 -16.31
CA ALA A 386 3.10 -41.51 -17.24
C ALA A 386 2.64 -42.98 -17.25
N ALA A 387 2.23 -43.50 -16.09
CA ALA A 387 1.75 -44.88 -15.93
C ALA A 387 0.29 -45.06 -16.41
N TYR A 388 -0.56 -44.08 -16.09
CA TYR A 388 -2.00 -44.09 -16.32
C TYR A 388 -2.45 -42.72 -16.87
N PRO A 389 -2.24 -42.43 -18.16
CA PRO A 389 -2.38 -41.08 -18.72
C PRO A 389 -3.76 -40.47 -18.51
N VAL A 390 -4.81 -41.24 -18.77
CA VAL A 390 -6.20 -40.76 -18.64
C VAL A 390 -6.57 -40.54 -17.17
N LEU A 391 -6.25 -41.49 -16.30
CA LEU A 391 -6.56 -41.41 -14.87
C LEU A 391 -5.76 -40.28 -14.20
N GLY A 392 -4.46 -40.23 -14.46
CA GLY A 392 -3.56 -39.21 -13.92
C GLY A 392 -3.95 -37.81 -14.37
N ALA A 393 -4.19 -37.59 -15.67
CA ALA A 393 -4.61 -36.28 -16.17
C ALA A 393 -5.96 -35.84 -15.58
N THR A 394 -6.91 -36.77 -15.41
CA THR A 394 -8.21 -36.50 -14.77
C THR A 394 -8.04 -36.10 -13.31
N LEU A 395 -7.21 -36.82 -12.54
CA LEU A 395 -6.93 -36.49 -11.14
C LEU A 395 -6.22 -35.15 -10.98
N VAL A 396 -5.26 -34.85 -11.84
CA VAL A 396 -4.56 -33.55 -11.87
C VAL A 396 -5.56 -32.43 -12.18
N GLY A 397 -6.43 -32.62 -13.19
CA GLY A 397 -7.45 -31.65 -13.56
C GLY A 397 -8.45 -31.37 -12.44
N ILE A 398 -8.94 -32.43 -11.78
CA ILE A 398 -9.81 -32.32 -10.60
C ILE A 398 -9.08 -31.61 -9.45
N GLY A 399 -7.80 -31.91 -9.23
CA GLY A 399 -6.99 -31.27 -8.20
C GLY A 399 -6.83 -29.77 -8.43
N VAL A 400 -6.45 -29.36 -9.65
CA VAL A 400 -6.34 -27.95 -10.04
C VAL A 400 -7.69 -27.24 -9.91
N TRP A 401 -8.78 -27.88 -10.36
CA TRP A 401 -10.13 -27.33 -10.24
C TRP A 401 -10.54 -27.13 -8.78
N SER A 402 -10.28 -28.12 -7.93
CA SER A 402 -10.62 -28.10 -6.50
C SER A 402 -9.82 -27.04 -5.75
N LEU A 403 -8.50 -26.94 -5.99
CA LEU A 403 -7.64 -25.92 -5.39
C LEU A 403 -8.10 -24.51 -5.77
N ARG A 404 -8.49 -24.31 -7.04
CA ARG A 404 -9.01 -23.03 -7.50
C ARG A 404 -10.37 -22.68 -6.89
N GLY A 405 -11.27 -23.66 -6.77
CA GLY A 405 -12.55 -23.47 -6.08
C GLY A 405 -12.37 -23.14 -4.59
N LEU A 406 -11.39 -23.77 -3.94
CA LEU A 406 -11.06 -23.52 -2.54
C LEU A 406 -10.43 -22.14 -2.32
N SER A 407 -9.60 -21.66 -3.26
CA SER A 407 -9.08 -20.29 -3.28
C SER A 407 -10.22 -19.26 -3.33
N LEU A 408 -11.17 -19.43 -4.24
CA LEU A 408 -12.34 -18.54 -4.38
C LEU A 408 -13.23 -18.54 -3.13
N ALA A 409 -13.43 -19.71 -2.52
CA ALA A 409 -14.17 -19.83 -1.26
C ALA A 409 -13.43 -19.14 -0.10
N GLY A 410 -12.09 -19.23 -0.08
CA GLY A 410 -11.23 -18.55 0.89
C GLY A 410 -11.32 -17.03 0.80
N GLU A 411 -11.28 -16.45 -0.40
CA GLU A 411 -11.46 -15.02 -0.64
C GLU A 411 -12.81 -14.52 -0.11
N HIS A 412 -13.89 -15.25 -0.38
CA HIS A 412 -15.23 -14.89 0.12
C HIS A 412 -15.35 -14.94 1.65
N LEU A 413 -14.62 -15.86 2.30
CA LEU A 413 -14.58 -15.96 3.75
C LEU A 413 -13.75 -14.85 4.38
N ALA A 414 -12.59 -14.55 3.80
CA ALA A 414 -11.73 -13.47 4.24
C ALA A 414 -12.50 -12.14 4.22
N LYS A 415 -13.13 -11.83 3.08
CA LYS A 415 -13.97 -10.64 2.88
C LYS A 415 -15.16 -10.56 3.85
N ARG A 416 -15.71 -11.69 4.29
CA ARG A 416 -16.78 -11.70 5.31
C ARG A 416 -16.27 -11.49 6.73
N ARG A 417 -15.13 -12.09 7.08
CA ARG A 417 -14.55 -11.97 8.41
C ARG A 417 -14.11 -10.54 8.68
N GLU A 418 -13.66 -9.85 7.64
CA GLU A 418 -13.37 -8.42 7.65
C GLU A 418 -14.62 -7.58 7.94
N LEU A 419 -15.77 -7.91 7.33
CA LEU A 419 -17.02 -7.15 7.51
C LEU A 419 -17.82 -7.48 8.78
N ARG A 420 -17.70 -8.68 9.35
CA ARG A 420 -18.60 -9.15 10.43
C ARG A 420 -17.90 -9.89 11.58
N GLY A 421 -16.57 -9.96 11.56
CA GLY A 421 -15.79 -10.78 12.46
C GLY A 421 -15.96 -12.28 12.20
N ARG A 422 -15.17 -13.11 12.89
CA ARG A 422 -15.22 -14.57 12.79
C ARG A 422 -16.47 -15.11 13.50
N LYS A 423 -17.36 -15.79 12.78
CA LYS A 423 -18.59 -16.37 13.35
C LYS A 423 -18.54 -17.90 13.28
N TRP A 424 -19.15 -18.56 14.27
CA TRP A 424 -19.16 -20.03 14.37
C TRP A 424 -19.82 -20.71 13.15
N TYR A 425 -20.78 -20.03 12.52
CA TYR A 425 -21.50 -20.53 11.34
C TYR A 425 -20.77 -20.32 10.01
N ASP A 426 -19.58 -19.71 9.99
CA ASP A 426 -18.82 -19.50 8.75
C ASP A 426 -18.42 -20.84 8.12
N ALA A 427 -18.00 -21.82 8.94
CA ALA A 427 -17.61 -23.15 8.47
C ALA A 427 -18.76 -23.93 7.79
N PRO A 428 -19.94 -24.12 8.41
CA PRO A 428 -21.05 -24.82 7.74
C PRO A 428 -21.56 -24.06 6.51
N ARG A 429 -21.46 -22.73 6.48
CA ARG A 429 -21.91 -21.94 5.33
C ARG A 429 -20.99 -22.05 4.12
N VAL A 430 -19.69 -22.23 4.34
CA VAL A 430 -18.72 -22.55 3.27
C VAL A 430 -19.04 -23.90 2.67
N LEU A 431 -19.40 -24.88 3.49
CA LEU A 431 -19.81 -26.21 3.02
C LEU A 431 -21.04 -26.15 2.10
N VAL A 432 -21.98 -25.26 2.41
CA VAL A 432 -23.21 -25.09 1.60
C VAL A 432 -22.93 -24.31 0.31
N ARG A 433 -21.97 -23.38 0.30
CA ARG A 433 -21.68 -22.52 -0.85
C ARG A 433 -20.56 -23.03 -1.75
N SER A 434 -19.70 -23.90 -1.25
CA SER A 434 -18.57 -24.47 -1.98
C SER A 434 -18.93 -25.13 -3.32
N PRO A 435 -20.13 -25.75 -3.52
CA PRO A 435 -20.49 -26.28 -4.83
C PRO A 435 -20.59 -25.18 -5.90
N TRP A 436 -21.04 -23.98 -5.52
CA TRP A 436 -21.17 -22.85 -6.43
C TRP A 436 -19.83 -22.21 -6.78
N ASP A 437 -18.92 -22.14 -5.80
CA ASP A 437 -17.56 -21.64 -6.03
C ASP A 437 -16.75 -22.60 -6.91
N LEU A 438 -16.98 -23.91 -6.81
CA LEU A 438 -16.46 -24.91 -7.74
C LEU A 438 -17.00 -24.71 -9.16
N VAL A 439 -18.30 -24.51 -9.34
CA VAL A 439 -18.89 -24.22 -10.67
C VAL A 439 -18.29 -22.96 -11.29
N ARG A 440 -18.10 -21.89 -10.50
CA ARG A 440 -17.45 -20.65 -10.96
C ARG A 440 -15.99 -20.81 -11.33
N ALA A 441 -15.29 -21.78 -10.74
CA ALA A 441 -13.89 -22.04 -11.07
C ALA A 441 -13.72 -22.69 -12.46
N VAL A 442 -14.77 -23.31 -13.03
CA VAL A 442 -14.69 -24.10 -14.28
C VAL A 442 -14.11 -23.31 -15.46
N PRO A 443 -14.62 -22.13 -15.86
CA PRO A 443 -14.14 -21.44 -17.05
C PRO A 443 -12.67 -21.07 -16.93
N GLY A 444 -12.28 -20.57 -15.77
CA GLY A 444 -10.90 -20.21 -15.49
C GLY A 444 -9.97 -21.42 -15.51
N THR A 445 -10.39 -22.55 -14.92
CA THR A 445 -9.60 -23.79 -14.92
C THR A 445 -9.42 -24.33 -16.33
N VAL A 446 -10.47 -24.32 -17.15
CA VAL A 446 -10.39 -24.74 -18.56
C VAL A 446 -9.37 -23.91 -19.33
N VAL A 447 -9.43 -22.57 -19.21
CA VAL A 447 -8.46 -21.69 -19.89
C VAL A 447 -7.02 -21.97 -19.44
N LEU A 448 -6.81 -22.10 -18.13
CA LEU A 448 -5.48 -22.38 -17.57
C LEU A 448 -4.96 -23.74 -18.07
N SER A 449 -5.78 -24.79 -17.97
CA SER A 449 -5.41 -26.15 -18.39
C SER A 449 -5.15 -26.25 -19.89
N VAL A 450 -5.88 -25.51 -20.73
CA VAL A 450 -5.62 -25.46 -22.17
C VAL A 450 -4.27 -24.78 -22.43
N LEU A 451 -4.02 -23.62 -21.83
CA LEU A 451 -2.78 -22.88 -22.05
C LEU A 451 -1.53 -23.67 -21.61
N THR A 452 -1.58 -24.26 -20.40
CA THR A 452 -0.47 -25.05 -19.87
C THR A 452 -0.35 -26.40 -20.55
N GLY A 453 -1.47 -26.96 -21.04
CA GLY A 453 -1.52 -28.15 -21.88
C GLY A 453 -0.80 -27.97 -23.22
N VAL A 454 -0.93 -26.82 -23.88
CA VAL A 454 -0.20 -26.51 -25.12
C VAL A 454 1.31 -26.51 -24.89
N ILE A 455 1.76 -25.91 -23.79
CA ILE A 455 3.19 -25.86 -23.43
C ILE A 455 3.72 -27.28 -23.12
N ALA A 456 2.96 -28.06 -22.37
CA ALA A 456 3.28 -29.45 -22.07
C ALA A 456 3.34 -30.33 -23.33
N ALA A 457 2.40 -30.14 -24.27
CA ALA A 457 2.39 -30.86 -25.54
C ALA A 457 3.61 -30.51 -26.40
N ALA A 458 4.03 -29.24 -26.44
CA ALA A 458 5.24 -28.83 -27.16
C ALA A 458 6.51 -29.51 -26.61
N VAL A 459 6.64 -29.60 -25.28
CA VAL A 459 7.75 -30.32 -24.65
C VAL A 459 7.67 -31.83 -24.91
N GLY A 460 6.47 -32.40 -24.88
CA GLY A 460 6.24 -33.81 -25.24
C GLY A 460 6.65 -34.13 -26.68
N VAL A 461 6.28 -33.29 -27.64
CA VAL A 461 6.71 -33.43 -29.04
C VAL A 461 8.23 -33.32 -29.16
N GLY A 462 8.86 -32.37 -28.48
CA GLY A 462 10.33 -32.25 -28.45
C GLY A 462 11.02 -33.49 -27.87
N ALA A 463 10.47 -34.07 -26.80
CA ALA A 463 10.98 -35.30 -26.21
C ALA A 463 10.81 -36.51 -27.15
N ALA A 464 9.72 -36.57 -27.90
CA ALA A 464 9.49 -37.62 -28.90
C ALA A 464 10.46 -37.52 -30.09
N VAL A 465 10.82 -36.30 -30.50
CA VAL A 465 11.85 -36.07 -31.55
C VAL A 465 13.24 -36.58 -31.12
N LEU A 466 13.48 -36.72 -29.82
CA LEU A 466 14.74 -37.25 -29.26
C LEU A 466 14.73 -38.77 -29.07
N ASP A 467 13.76 -39.49 -29.66
CA ASP A 467 13.59 -40.95 -29.53
C ASP A 467 13.53 -41.45 -28.06
N LEU A 468 12.98 -40.62 -27.16
CA LEU A 468 12.76 -41.02 -25.77
C LEU A 468 11.58 -41.99 -25.65
N PRO A 469 11.61 -42.94 -24.69
CA PRO A 469 10.50 -43.85 -24.46
C PRO A 469 9.23 -43.09 -24.11
N LEU A 470 8.08 -43.59 -24.55
CA LEU A 470 6.76 -42.94 -24.37
C LEU A 470 6.49 -42.56 -22.90
N THR A 471 6.91 -43.38 -21.95
CA THR A 471 6.81 -43.09 -20.51
C THR A 471 7.59 -41.83 -20.10
N ALA A 472 8.79 -41.62 -20.67
CA ALA A 472 9.59 -40.42 -20.42
C ALA A 472 8.99 -39.18 -21.08
N VAL A 473 8.41 -39.34 -22.29
CA VAL A 473 7.70 -38.26 -22.98
C VAL A 473 6.49 -37.79 -22.17
N LEU A 474 5.67 -38.72 -21.68
CA LEU A 474 4.49 -38.42 -20.85
C LEU A 474 4.87 -37.83 -19.49
N PHE A 475 5.94 -38.33 -18.87
CA PHE A 475 6.47 -37.78 -17.62
C PHE A 475 6.94 -36.33 -17.78
N ALA A 476 7.70 -36.04 -18.84
CA ALA A 476 8.18 -34.70 -19.15
C ALA A 476 7.02 -33.73 -19.41
N ALA A 477 6.04 -34.13 -20.22
CA ALA A 477 4.85 -33.33 -20.49
C ALA A 477 4.05 -33.04 -19.20
N ALA A 478 3.85 -34.04 -18.33
CA ALA A 478 3.15 -33.86 -17.07
C ALA A 478 3.89 -32.92 -16.10
N MET A 479 5.21 -33.07 -15.98
CA MET A 479 6.05 -32.16 -15.19
C MET A 479 5.97 -30.72 -15.70
N THR A 480 6.05 -30.52 -17.01
CA THR A 480 5.89 -29.21 -17.63
C THR A 480 4.50 -28.62 -17.38
N PHE A 481 3.44 -29.43 -17.48
CA PHE A 481 2.07 -29.00 -17.20
C PHE A 481 1.93 -28.48 -15.76
N MET A 482 2.47 -29.22 -14.78
CA MET A 482 2.41 -28.82 -13.37
C MET A 482 3.26 -27.58 -13.07
N ALA A 483 4.47 -27.50 -13.63
CA ALA A 483 5.34 -26.34 -13.48
C ALA A 483 4.73 -25.08 -14.12
N ALA A 484 4.17 -25.21 -15.33
CA ALA A 484 3.51 -24.10 -16.02
C ALA A 484 2.23 -23.67 -15.29
N SER A 485 1.43 -24.60 -14.77
CA SER A 485 0.23 -24.29 -13.98
C SER A 485 0.57 -23.60 -12.66
N TRP A 486 1.70 -23.95 -12.05
CA TRP A 486 2.23 -23.29 -10.86
C TRP A 486 2.69 -21.85 -11.14
N LEU A 487 3.41 -21.64 -12.25
CA LEU A 487 3.90 -20.31 -12.64
C LEU A 487 2.77 -19.39 -13.11
N ALA A 488 1.78 -19.93 -13.82
CA ALA A 488 0.70 -19.16 -14.43
C ALA A 488 -0.44 -18.79 -13.46
N SER A 489 -0.48 -19.33 -12.24
CA SER A 489 -1.56 -19.05 -11.28
C SER A 489 -1.04 -18.70 -9.89
N GLU A 490 -1.24 -17.45 -9.47
CA GLU A 490 -0.98 -17.00 -8.09
C GLU A 490 -1.90 -17.70 -7.08
N ARG A 491 -3.17 -17.89 -7.45
CA ARG A 491 -4.18 -18.59 -6.64
C ARG A 491 -3.80 -20.03 -6.26
N VAL A 492 -3.09 -20.74 -7.13
CA VAL A 492 -2.57 -22.11 -6.84
C VAL A 492 -1.39 -22.04 -5.86
N ARG A 493 -0.57 -20.99 -5.94
CA ARG A 493 0.57 -20.77 -5.03
C ARG A 493 0.11 -20.37 -3.63
N ASP A 494 -0.91 -19.53 -3.53
CA ASP A 494 -1.41 -18.99 -2.26
C ASP A 494 -2.17 -20.03 -1.42
N THR A 495 -2.83 -20.98 -2.06
CA THR A 495 -3.55 -22.06 -1.37
C THR A 495 -2.64 -23.14 -0.82
N LEU A 496 -1.56 -23.47 -1.52
CA LEU A 496 -0.61 -24.53 -1.12
C LEU A 496 0.50 -24.01 -0.19
N GLY A 497 0.80 -22.71 -0.21
CA GLY A 497 1.83 -22.07 0.62
C GLY A 497 1.66 -22.31 2.13
N PRO A 498 0.47 -22.10 2.74
CA PRO A 498 0.24 -22.35 4.16
C PRO A 498 0.38 -23.81 4.57
N VAL A 499 -0.12 -24.75 3.74
CA VAL A 499 -0.04 -26.19 4.01
C VAL A 499 1.41 -26.68 3.93
N ALA A 500 2.15 -26.21 2.93
CA ALA A 500 3.57 -26.51 2.79
C ALA A 500 4.43 -25.92 3.93
N ARG A 501 4.08 -24.73 4.43
CA ARG A 501 4.72 -24.10 5.60
C ARG A 501 4.42 -24.87 6.90
N ALA A 502 3.19 -25.34 7.09
CA ALA A 502 2.82 -26.12 8.28
C ALA A 502 3.51 -27.50 8.33
N ALA A 503 3.80 -28.09 7.17
CA ALA A 503 4.51 -29.36 7.09
C ALA A 503 6.03 -29.25 7.37
N SER A 504 6.63 -28.07 7.17
CA SER A 504 8.09 -27.87 7.25
C SER A 504 8.59 -27.31 8.59
N THR A 505 7.70 -26.85 9.47
CA THR A 505 8.05 -26.22 10.76
C THR A 505 8.52 -27.20 11.85
N SER A 506 8.53 -28.51 11.61
CA SER A 506 8.88 -29.51 12.64
C SER A 506 10.05 -30.44 12.26
N SER A 507 11.22 -30.23 12.89
CA SER A 507 12.28 -31.24 13.17
C SER A 507 12.87 -32.01 11.95
N PRO A 508 13.90 -32.88 12.09
CA PRO A 508 14.52 -33.58 10.94
C PRO A 508 13.61 -34.62 10.25
N ARG A 509 12.33 -34.72 10.65
CA ARG A 509 11.32 -35.61 10.09
C ARG A 509 10.94 -35.27 8.65
N TRP A 510 11.09 -34.01 8.24
CA TRP A 510 10.80 -33.61 6.86
C TRP A 510 11.81 -34.17 5.85
N ILE A 511 13.08 -34.35 6.23
CA ILE A 511 14.11 -34.96 5.36
C ILE A 511 13.73 -36.41 5.09
N VAL A 512 13.29 -37.12 6.11
CA VAL A 512 12.80 -38.50 5.98
C VAL A 512 11.56 -38.55 5.09
N ALA A 513 10.62 -37.61 5.23
CA ALA A 513 9.45 -37.52 4.37
C ALA A 513 9.80 -37.20 2.90
N LEU A 514 10.74 -36.28 2.66
CA LEU A 514 11.21 -35.95 1.32
C LEU A 514 11.91 -37.14 0.66
N VAL A 515 12.81 -37.80 1.38
CA VAL A 515 13.50 -39.01 0.89
C VAL A 515 12.48 -40.12 0.59
N ALA A 516 11.47 -40.32 1.46
CA ALA A 516 10.41 -41.29 1.21
C ALA A 516 9.56 -40.94 -0.03
N LEU A 517 9.22 -39.66 -0.23
CA LEU A 517 8.48 -39.19 -1.42
C LEU A 517 9.29 -39.39 -2.70
N VAL A 518 10.60 -39.10 -2.68
CA VAL A 518 11.49 -39.30 -3.84
C VAL A 518 11.62 -40.80 -4.15
N ILE A 519 11.81 -41.65 -3.14
CA ILE A 519 11.83 -43.11 -3.33
C ILE A 519 10.51 -43.60 -3.92
N LEU A 520 9.37 -43.10 -3.43
CA LEU A 520 8.05 -43.43 -3.95
C LEU A 520 7.88 -42.99 -5.41
N ALA A 521 8.33 -41.78 -5.76
CA ALA A 521 8.30 -41.27 -7.13
C ALA A 521 9.09 -42.18 -8.08
N VAL A 522 10.32 -42.53 -7.69
CA VAL A 522 11.19 -43.42 -8.47
C VAL A 522 10.57 -44.81 -8.60
N ALA A 523 9.99 -45.36 -7.52
CA ALA A 523 9.33 -46.67 -7.55
C ALA A 523 8.11 -46.69 -8.48
N ILE A 524 7.29 -45.63 -8.47
CA ILE A 524 6.14 -45.49 -9.37
C ILE A 524 6.58 -45.41 -10.83
N VAL A 525 7.57 -44.57 -11.13
CA VAL A 525 8.11 -44.43 -12.50
C VAL A 525 8.74 -45.74 -12.98
N TRP A 526 9.47 -46.44 -12.11
CA TRP A 526 10.07 -47.74 -12.43
C TRP A 526 9.02 -48.81 -12.65
N ALA A 527 8.00 -48.90 -11.79
CA ALA A 527 6.89 -49.83 -11.96
C ALA A 527 6.10 -49.55 -13.26
N ALA A 528 5.89 -48.28 -13.60
CA ALA A 528 5.26 -47.86 -14.85
C ALA A 528 6.09 -48.25 -16.08
N ALA A 529 7.41 -48.11 -16.00
CA ALA A 529 8.32 -48.51 -17.07
C ALA A 529 8.29 -50.03 -17.32
N GLN A 530 8.10 -50.83 -16.27
CA GLN A 530 8.04 -52.29 -16.36
C GLN A 530 6.67 -52.82 -16.80
N ALA A 531 5.58 -52.18 -16.37
CA ALA A 531 4.21 -52.58 -16.70
C ALA A 531 3.75 -52.10 -18.09
N GLY A 532 4.41 -51.10 -18.67
CA GLY A 532 3.97 -50.42 -19.89
C GLY A 532 2.90 -49.35 -19.62
N VAL A 533 2.57 -48.55 -20.63
CA VAL A 533 1.57 -47.48 -20.52
C VAL A 533 0.18 -48.07 -20.71
N SER A 534 -0.63 -48.11 -19.65
CA SER A 534 -2.03 -48.52 -19.75
C SER A 534 -2.89 -47.32 -20.16
N TRP A 535 -3.46 -47.36 -21.36
CA TRP A 535 -4.24 -46.23 -21.89
C TRP A 535 -5.69 -46.22 -21.35
N VAL A 536 -6.19 -47.35 -20.82
CA VAL A 536 -7.54 -47.49 -20.25
C VAL A 536 -7.53 -48.53 -19.11
N PRO A 537 -8.28 -48.34 -18.00
CA PRO A 537 -8.43 -49.36 -16.95
C PRO A 537 -9.16 -50.65 -17.39
N LEU A 538 -9.57 -50.77 -18.65
CA LEU A 538 -10.50 -51.80 -19.16
C LEU A 538 -9.87 -52.76 -20.16
N GLU A 539 -8.57 -52.67 -20.45
CA GLU A 539 -7.86 -53.69 -21.23
C GLU A 539 -7.71 -54.95 -20.37
N GLY A 540 -8.78 -55.75 -20.36
CA GLY A 540 -8.94 -56.95 -19.52
C GLY A 540 -10.39 -57.40 -19.37
N VAL A 541 -11.38 -56.53 -19.63
CA VAL A 541 -12.78 -56.97 -19.74
C VAL A 541 -13.02 -57.47 -21.16
N GLY A 542 -12.79 -58.77 -21.37
CA GLY A 542 -13.20 -59.44 -22.60
C GLY A 542 -14.67 -59.13 -22.93
N ALA A 543 -15.01 -59.17 -24.23
CA ALA A 543 -16.33 -58.82 -24.77
C ALA A 543 -17.54 -59.56 -24.14
N SER A 544 -17.31 -60.51 -23.23
CA SER A 544 -18.30 -61.21 -22.42
C SER A 544 -18.83 -60.41 -21.21
N GLY A 545 -18.22 -59.29 -20.84
CA GLY A 545 -18.61 -58.51 -19.65
C GLY A 545 -19.57 -57.34 -19.88
N LEU A 546 -19.92 -57.02 -21.12
CA LEU A 546 -20.76 -55.85 -21.45
C LEU A 546 -22.26 -56.21 -21.52
N PRO A 547 -23.16 -55.42 -20.91
CA PRO A 547 -24.61 -55.56 -21.07
C PRO A 547 -25.01 -55.48 -22.54
N ASP A 548 -25.95 -56.33 -22.96
CA ASP A 548 -26.28 -56.54 -24.38
C ASP A 548 -26.64 -55.25 -25.16
N ARG A 549 -27.18 -54.24 -24.47
CA ARG A 549 -27.51 -52.93 -25.07
C ARG A 549 -26.30 -52.13 -25.57
N VAL A 550 -25.11 -52.34 -25.00
CA VAL A 550 -23.89 -51.65 -25.43
C VAL A 550 -23.28 -52.34 -26.66
N ARG A 551 -23.46 -53.67 -26.78
CA ARG A 551 -23.03 -54.45 -27.95
C ARG A 551 -23.80 -54.06 -29.22
N GLU A 552 -25.08 -53.71 -29.08
CA GLU A 552 -25.93 -53.33 -30.22
C GLU A 552 -25.58 -51.95 -30.82
N VAL A 553 -25.01 -51.04 -30.01
CA VAL A 553 -24.63 -49.69 -30.44
C VAL A 553 -23.24 -49.66 -31.09
N LEU A 554 -22.33 -50.54 -30.68
CA LEU A 554 -20.96 -50.61 -31.22
C LEU A 554 -20.83 -51.53 -32.45
N GLY A 555 -21.91 -52.23 -32.84
CA GLY A 555 -21.97 -53.12 -34.00
C GLY A 555 -22.59 -52.50 -35.26
N ARG A 556 -22.75 -51.18 -35.35
CA ARG A 556 -23.22 -50.46 -36.54
C ARG A 556 -22.22 -49.44 -37.04
#